data_AF-A0A833UIM7-F1
#
_entry.id   AF-A0A833UIM7-F1
#
_cell.length_a   1.000
_cell.length_b   1.000
_cell.length_c   1.000
_cell.angle_alpha   90.00
_cell.angle_beta   90.00
_cell.angle_gamma   90.00
#
_symmetry.space_group_name_H-M   'P 1'
#
loop_
_entity.id
_entity.type
_entity.pdbx_description
1 polymer ?
#
loop_
_entity_poly.entity_id
_entity_poly.type
_entity_poly.pdbx_seq_one_letter_code
_entity_poly.pdbx_strand_id
1 'polypeptide(L)'
;MPFAPFVGVNHHGQSILLGAGLISSEDTSTFVWLFRAWLECMDGRAPKAIITDQDRAMKSAIAVVFPHTRHRYCLWHIMRKLPEKLGSHSTFNAGLKIAIQNALYDSQTCGEFEEKWGQFIKKYDLGENAWLQGLYNERSFWVPVYLKGVFWASMSTTQRSESMNAFFDGFVHSGTMLKEFVDQFDNALRKKVELETTADFNSSNQTIPCSSAFRIEKQFQSVYTNAKFKEVQREVWGMILCNCILISKEGCISTYDVLDEITTDDDHVKSIKYIVYFNNEEVDVKCTCALFEMRGIVCRHALNVCQMNKIHALPEKYVLDRWRKDLKRRYTMVKSSYDDL
;
A
#
# COMPACT_ATOMS: atom_id res chain seq x y z
N MET A 1 27.07 11.94 -0.45
CA MET A 1 26.62 11.36 -1.73
C MET A 1 25.23 10.78 -1.50
N PRO A 2 24.18 11.37 -2.08
CA PRO A 2 22.84 10.82 -1.95
C PRO A 2 22.72 9.42 -2.55
N PHE A 3 21.99 8.55 -1.85
CA PHE A 3 21.70 7.17 -2.26
C PHE A 3 20.20 7.02 -2.51
N ALA A 4 19.84 6.57 -3.70
CA ALA A 4 18.47 6.47 -4.18
C ALA A 4 18.11 5.01 -4.49
N PRO A 5 17.58 4.25 -3.51
CA PRO A 5 17.14 2.87 -3.73
C PRO A 5 15.75 2.81 -4.39
N PHE A 6 15.58 1.88 -5.33
CA PHE A 6 14.29 1.53 -5.91
C PHE A 6 13.76 0.28 -5.21
N VAL A 7 12.79 0.45 -4.32
CA VAL A 7 12.25 -0.67 -3.53
C VAL A 7 10.88 -1.09 -4.07
N GLY A 8 10.74 -2.38 -4.33
CA GLY A 8 9.51 -3.04 -4.73
C GLY A 8 9.00 -4.01 -3.65
N VAL A 9 8.02 -4.82 -4.03
CA VAL A 9 7.40 -5.82 -3.14
C VAL A 9 7.26 -7.14 -3.90
N ASN A 10 7.78 -8.25 -3.37
CA ASN A 10 7.63 -9.58 -3.97
C ASN A 10 6.21 -10.18 -3.74
N HIS A 11 5.96 -11.39 -4.23
CA HIS A 11 4.67 -12.09 -4.12
C HIS A 11 4.27 -12.50 -2.70
N HIS A 12 5.21 -12.51 -1.74
CA HIS A 12 4.91 -12.66 -0.31
C HIS A 12 4.52 -11.35 0.36
N GLY A 13 4.70 -10.21 -0.32
CA GLY A 13 4.50 -8.91 0.28
C GLY A 13 5.72 -8.37 1.02
N GLN A 14 6.89 -8.98 0.84
CA GLN A 14 8.15 -8.53 1.45
C GLN A 14 8.82 -7.46 0.56
N SER A 15 9.52 -6.51 1.18
CA SER A 15 10.26 -5.48 0.45
C SER A 15 11.48 -6.09 -0.24
N ILE A 16 11.66 -5.77 -1.53
CA ILE A 16 12.80 -6.20 -2.35
C ILE A 16 13.45 -5.00 -3.02
N LEU A 17 14.74 -5.08 -3.32
CA LEU A 17 15.44 -4.03 -4.05
C LEU A 17 15.39 -4.33 -5.56
N LEU A 18 14.91 -3.36 -6.33
CA LEU A 18 14.83 -3.41 -7.80
C LEU A 18 16.02 -2.72 -8.47
N GLY A 19 16.83 -2.00 -7.70
CA GLY A 19 18.00 -1.26 -8.18
C GLY A 19 18.32 -0.13 -7.22
N ALA A 20 19.45 0.54 -7.43
CA ALA A 20 19.79 1.75 -6.69
C ALA A 20 20.73 2.64 -7.51
N GLY A 21 20.74 3.93 -7.19
CA GLY A 21 21.68 4.89 -7.76
C GLY A 21 22.42 5.66 -6.68
N LEU A 22 23.71 5.90 -6.91
CA LEU A 22 24.48 6.91 -6.20
C LEU A 22 24.54 8.15 -7.08
N ILE A 23 24.01 9.26 -6.59
CA ILE A 23 23.87 10.49 -7.37
C ILE A 23 24.75 11.60 -6.80
N SER A 24 25.12 12.56 -7.64
CA SER A 24 25.96 13.69 -7.27
C SER A 24 25.18 14.81 -6.58
N SER A 25 23.88 14.93 -6.88
CA SER A 25 22.99 15.97 -6.36
C SER A 25 21.52 15.54 -6.42
N GLU A 26 20.62 16.27 -5.76
CA GLU A 26 19.18 16.00 -5.72
C GLU A 26 18.39 17.00 -6.57
N ASP A 27 18.83 17.20 -7.82
CA ASP A 27 18.14 18.06 -8.79
C ASP A 27 17.34 17.28 -9.86
N THR A 28 16.48 17.99 -10.59
CA THR A 28 15.59 17.37 -11.59
C THR A 28 16.36 16.66 -12.69
N SER A 29 17.45 17.23 -13.19
CA SER A 29 18.27 16.62 -14.26
C SER A 29 18.89 15.31 -13.79
N THR A 30 19.38 15.27 -12.55
CA THR A 30 19.99 14.11 -11.95
C THR A 30 18.96 12.99 -11.74
N PHE A 31 17.76 13.32 -11.27
CA PHE A 31 16.67 12.33 -11.18
C PHE A 31 16.16 11.86 -12.55
N VAL A 32 16.11 12.74 -13.57
CA VAL A 32 15.76 12.33 -14.94
C VAL A 32 16.76 11.31 -15.47
N TRP A 33 18.06 11.56 -15.30
CA TRP A 33 19.10 10.61 -15.67
C TRP A 33 18.91 9.28 -14.92
N LEU A 34 18.75 9.33 -13.60
CA LEU A 34 18.60 8.15 -12.76
C LEU A 34 17.37 7.31 -13.18
N PHE A 35 16.22 7.95 -13.39
CA PHE A 35 15.00 7.25 -13.80
C PHE A 35 15.09 6.68 -15.21
N ARG A 36 15.80 7.34 -16.14
CA ARG A 36 16.04 6.79 -17.48
C ARG A 36 16.95 5.56 -17.42
N ALA A 37 18.05 5.63 -16.69
CA ALA A 37 18.95 4.49 -16.50
C ALA A 37 18.22 3.31 -15.85
N TRP A 38 17.40 3.57 -14.83
CA TRP A 38 16.58 2.53 -14.22
C TRP A 38 15.55 1.94 -15.20
N LEU A 39 14.91 2.78 -16.02
CA LEU A 39 13.94 2.34 -17.03
C LEU A 39 14.59 1.44 -18.10
N GLU A 40 15.80 1.77 -18.52
CA GLU A 40 16.60 0.94 -19.43
C GLU A 40 16.89 -0.44 -18.82
N CYS A 41 17.31 -0.48 -17.55
CA CYS A 41 17.49 -1.74 -16.81
C CYS A 41 16.18 -2.55 -16.68
N MET A 42 15.03 -1.89 -16.77
CA MET A 42 13.69 -2.50 -16.70
C MET A 42 13.11 -2.79 -18.09
N ASP A 43 13.94 -2.87 -19.14
CA ASP A 43 13.51 -3.20 -20.51
C ASP A 43 12.45 -2.21 -21.05
N GLY A 44 12.60 -0.93 -20.70
CA GLY A 44 11.65 0.12 -21.09
C GLY A 44 10.30 0.05 -20.39
N ARG A 45 10.12 -0.83 -19.38
CA ARG A 45 8.86 -1.02 -18.68
C ARG A 45 8.73 -0.09 -17.50
N ALA A 46 8.04 1.02 -17.69
CA ALA A 46 7.72 1.96 -16.62
C ALA A 46 6.84 1.30 -15.54
N PRO A 47 7.01 1.68 -14.25
CA PRO A 47 6.17 1.16 -13.19
C PRO A 47 4.73 1.69 -13.34
N LYS A 48 3.72 0.91 -12.96
CA LYS A 48 2.33 1.40 -12.99
C LYS A 48 2.09 2.49 -11.94
N ALA A 49 2.79 2.41 -10.82
CA ALA A 49 2.68 3.34 -9.72
C ALA A 49 4.03 3.54 -9.04
N ILE A 50 4.32 4.76 -8.58
CA ILE A 50 5.56 5.12 -7.89
C ILE A 50 5.24 5.95 -6.64
N ILE A 51 6.01 5.71 -5.59
CA ILE A 51 5.89 6.40 -4.29
C ILE A 51 7.23 7.06 -4.01
N THR A 52 7.21 8.35 -3.73
CA THR A 52 8.42 9.10 -3.36
C THR A 52 8.16 9.96 -2.14
N ASP A 53 9.19 10.62 -1.66
CA ASP A 53 9.04 11.70 -0.70
C ASP A 53 8.40 12.92 -1.37
N GLN A 54 7.96 13.88 -0.55
CA GLN A 54 7.51 15.17 -1.06
C GLN A 54 8.72 15.98 -1.54
N ASP A 55 9.13 15.73 -2.78
CA ASP A 55 10.24 16.38 -3.46
C ASP A 55 9.85 16.88 -4.86
N ARG A 56 10.16 18.15 -5.15
CA ARG A 56 9.76 18.81 -6.40
C ARG A 56 10.58 18.33 -7.60
N ALA A 57 11.85 18.00 -7.38
CA ALA A 57 12.75 17.54 -8.43
C ALA A 57 12.35 16.12 -8.89
N MET A 58 12.09 15.21 -7.95
CA MET A 58 11.56 13.87 -8.22
C MET A 58 10.22 13.93 -8.95
N LYS A 59 9.27 14.76 -8.47
CA LYS A 59 7.97 14.93 -9.15
C LYS A 59 8.13 15.37 -10.60
N SER A 60 9.01 16.35 -10.86
CA SER A 60 9.27 16.86 -12.20
C SER A 60 9.93 15.79 -13.08
N ALA A 61 10.90 15.05 -12.54
CA ALA A 61 11.59 13.99 -13.25
C ALA A 61 10.65 12.81 -13.58
N ILE A 62 9.76 12.43 -12.66
CA ILE A 62 8.74 11.40 -12.89
C ILE A 62 7.78 11.83 -14.01
N ALA A 63 7.34 13.09 -14.02
CA ALA A 63 6.46 13.59 -15.08
C ALA A 63 7.13 13.53 -16.48
N VAL A 64 8.46 13.66 -16.53
CA VAL A 64 9.25 13.58 -17.77
C VAL A 64 9.49 12.14 -18.21
N VAL A 65 9.92 11.27 -17.30
CA VAL A 65 10.36 9.90 -17.64
C VAL A 65 9.22 8.88 -17.61
N PHE A 66 8.23 9.11 -16.76
CA PHE A 66 7.14 8.18 -16.47
C PHE A 66 5.74 8.85 -16.59
N PRO A 67 5.37 9.41 -17.75
CA PRO A 67 4.17 10.25 -17.91
C PRO A 67 2.85 9.53 -17.60
N HIS A 68 2.81 8.20 -17.68
CA HIS A 68 1.62 7.38 -17.41
C HIS A 68 1.65 6.68 -16.04
N THR A 69 2.73 6.84 -15.27
CA THR A 69 2.85 6.24 -13.95
C THR A 69 2.06 7.04 -12.92
N ARG A 70 1.24 6.38 -12.11
CA ARG A 70 0.59 7.06 -10.98
C ARG A 70 1.62 7.40 -9.91
N HIS A 71 1.88 8.68 -9.72
CA HIS A 71 2.73 9.18 -8.64
C HIS A 71 1.92 9.51 -7.39
N ARG A 72 2.48 9.16 -6.22
CA ARG A 72 2.01 9.64 -4.92
C ARG A 72 3.18 9.91 -3.96
N TYR A 73 2.95 10.75 -2.96
CA TYR A 73 3.88 10.95 -1.87
C TYR A 73 3.71 9.90 -0.78
N CYS A 74 4.82 9.61 -0.10
CA CYS A 74 4.86 8.76 1.05
C CYS A 74 4.14 9.44 2.23
N LEU A 75 2.98 8.92 2.61
CA LEU A 75 2.18 9.46 3.70
C LEU A 75 2.96 9.52 5.01
N TRP A 76 3.77 8.50 5.32
CA TRP A 76 4.59 8.50 6.53
C TRP A 76 5.57 9.66 6.59
N HIS A 77 6.26 9.99 5.48
CA HIS A 77 7.16 11.14 5.44
C HIS A 77 6.43 12.46 5.63
N ILE A 78 5.19 12.58 5.15
CA ILE A 78 4.32 13.74 5.44
C ILE A 78 3.95 13.76 6.92
N MET A 79 3.50 12.64 7.48
CA MET A 79 3.09 12.53 8.88
C MET A 79 4.26 12.77 9.84
N ARG A 80 5.49 12.38 9.47
CA ARG A 80 6.72 12.60 10.26
C ARG A 80 7.07 14.09 10.37
N LYS A 81 6.73 14.89 9.36
CA LYS A 81 6.93 16.36 9.39
C LYS A 81 5.88 17.08 10.25
N LEU A 82 4.78 16.43 10.65
CA LEU A 82 3.72 17.09 11.43
C LEU A 82 4.20 17.68 12.75
N PRO A 83 4.94 16.95 13.63
CA PRO A 83 5.46 17.53 14.87
C PRO A 83 6.43 18.69 14.61
N GLU A 84 7.26 18.60 13.57
CA GLU A 84 8.19 19.69 13.22
C GLU A 84 7.45 20.95 12.75
N LYS A 85 6.36 20.79 12.00
CA LYS A 85 5.62 21.90 11.38
C LYS A 85 4.53 22.50 12.25
N LEU A 86 3.92 21.70 13.12
CA LEU A 86 2.76 22.09 13.92
C LEU A 86 2.95 21.84 15.43
N GLY A 87 4.10 21.30 15.86
CA GLY A 87 4.33 20.94 17.27
C GLY A 87 4.38 22.12 18.24
N SER A 88 4.67 23.33 17.75
CA SER A 88 4.61 24.57 18.53
C SER A 88 3.17 25.08 18.72
N HIS A 89 2.20 24.52 18.01
CA HIS A 89 0.80 24.89 18.16
C HIS A 89 0.30 24.42 19.54
N SER A 90 -0.32 25.32 20.30
CA SER A 90 -0.73 25.08 21.70
C SER A 90 -1.63 23.86 21.87
N THR A 91 -2.41 23.52 20.84
CA THR A 91 -3.34 22.39 20.82
C THR A 91 -2.84 21.16 20.06
N PHE A 92 -1.55 21.11 19.67
CA PHE A 92 -0.99 20.01 18.87
C PHE A 92 -1.30 18.63 19.48
N ASN A 93 -0.94 18.45 20.75
CA ASN A 93 -1.19 17.22 21.51
C ASN A 93 -2.60 17.16 22.13
N ALA A 94 -3.33 18.28 22.19
CA ALA A 94 -4.66 18.37 22.79
C ALA A 94 -5.81 18.04 21.81
N GLY A 95 -5.49 17.60 20.59
CA GLY A 95 -6.47 17.09 19.63
C GLY A 95 -6.20 17.44 18.17
N LEU A 96 -5.32 18.39 17.87
CA LEU A 96 -5.00 18.77 16.49
C LEU A 96 -4.43 17.58 15.71
N LYS A 97 -3.46 16.85 16.28
CA LYS A 97 -2.88 15.65 15.66
C LYS A 97 -3.95 14.60 15.32
N ILE A 98 -4.87 14.37 16.26
CA ILE A 98 -5.98 13.41 16.10
C ILE A 98 -6.93 13.90 15.00
N ALA A 99 -7.25 15.20 14.95
CA ALA A 99 -8.13 15.75 13.93
C ALA A 99 -7.59 15.57 12.51
N ILE A 100 -6.27 15.72 12.30
CA ILE A 100 -5.62 15.43 11.01
C ILE A 100 -5.74 13.94 10.66
N GLN A 101 -5.42 13.05 11.61
CA GLN A 101 -5.53 11.61 11.40
C GLN A 101 -6.96 11.22 11.04
N ASN A 102 -7.96 11.74 11.74
CA ASN A 102 -9.37 11.50 11.46
C ASN A 102 -9.75 12.02 10.08
N ALA A 103 -9.35 13.24 9.70
CA ALA A 103 -9.63 13.75 8.36
C ALA A 103 -9.07 12.84 7.24
N LEU A 104 -7.90 12.23 7.46
CA LEU A 104 -7.23 11.38 6.47
C LEU A 104 -7.77 9.95 6.41
N TYR A 105 -7.93 9.32 7.57
CA TYR A 105 -8.24 7.88 7.67
C TYR A 105 -9.75 7.62 7.77
N ASP A 106 -10.54 8.59 8.23
CA ASP A 106 -11.99 8.41 8.39
C ASP A 106 -12.80 8.88 7.20
N SER A 107 -12.17 9.50 6.21
CA SER A 107 -12.86 9.95 5.00
C SER A 107 -12.99 8.80 4.02
N GLN A 108 -14.20 8.54 3.55
CA GLN A 108 -14.47 7.51 2.54
C GLN A 108 -14.60 8.11 1.14
N THR A 109 -15.01 9.36 1.04
CA THR A 109 -15.16 10.09 -0.21
C THR A 109 -14.28 11.34 -0.23
N CYS A 110 -13.99 11.86 -1.43
CA CYS A 110 -13.29 13.14 -1.56
C CYS A 110 -14.09 14.27 -0.89
N GLY A 111 -15.42 14.28 -1.01
CA GLY A 111 -16.28 15.28 -0.37
C GLY A 111 -16.17 15.28 1.15
N GLU A 112 -16.22 14.11 1.79
CA GLU A 112 -16.02 13.99 3.24
C GLU A 112 -14.64 14.50 3.68
N PHE A 113 -13.60 14.24 2.89
CA PHE A 113 -12.27 14.78 3.16
C PHE A 113 -12.26 16.30 3.09
N GLU A 114 -12.81 16.90 2.02
CA GLU A 114 -12.85 18.35 1.86
C GLU A 114 -13.59 19.02 3.02
N GLU A 115 -14.72 18.45 3.45
CA GLU A 115 -15.50 18.94 4.59
C GLU A 115 -14.69 18.86 5.90
N LYS A 116 -14.17 17.67 6.24
CA LYS A 116 -13.39 17.46 7.47
C LYS A 116 -12.12 18.29 7.49
N TRP A 117 -11.43 18.41 6.35
CA TRP A 117 -10.24 19.24 6.21
C TRP A 117 -10.57 20.73 6.42
N GLY A 118 -11.64 21.23 5.80
CA GLY A 118 -12.10 22.61 6.02
C GLY A 118 -12.48 22.89 7.47
N GLN A 119 -13.21 21.98 8.11
CA GLN A 119 -13.54 22.08 9.54
C GLN A 119 -12.28 22.07 10.42
N PHE A 120 -11.32 21.21 10.12
CA PHE A 120 -10.02 21.15 10.79
C PHE A 120 -9.27 22.49 10.69
N ILE A 121 -9.12 23.02 9.47
CA ILE A 121 -8.41 24.29 9.23
C ILE A 121 -9.07 25.44 10.02
N LYS A 122 -10.41 25.51 10.01
CA LYS A 122 -11.15 26.55 10.74
C LYS A 122 -11.06 26.39 12.26
N LYS A 123 -11.19 25.16 12.77
CA LYS A 123 -11.20 24.88 14.22
C LYS A 123 -9.89 25.26 14.91
N TYR A 124 -8.77 25.08 14.22
CA TYR A 124 -7.44 25.32 14.76
C TYR A 124 -6.81 26.63 14.26
N ASP A 125 -7.57 27.47 13.54
CA ASP A 125 -7.10 28.74 12.98
C ASP A 125 -5.82 28.59 12.11
N LEU A 126 -5.83 27.56 11.25
CA LEU A 126 -4.67 27.18 10.42
C LEU A 126 -4.79 27.69 8.97
N GLY A 127 -5.70 28.63 8.71
CA GLY A 127 -6.02 29.13 7.37
C GLY A 127 -4.80 29.71 6.64
N GLU A 128 -3.95 30.43 7.36
CA GLU A 128 -2.74 31.08 6.83
C GLU A 128 -1.47 30.20 6.92
N ASN A 129 -1.60 28.93 7.32
CA ASN A 129 -0.45 28.05 7.41
C ASN A 129 0.02 27.61 6.01
N ALA A 130 1.08 28.25 5.51
CA ALA A 130 1.62 28.01 4.17
C ALA A 130 1.97 26.54 3.87
N TRP A 131 2.42 25.78 4.88
CA TRP A 131 2.73 24.36 4.70
C TRP A 131 1.47 23.52 4.49
N LEU A 132 0.42 23.75 5.28
CA LEU A 132 -0.87 23.07 5.12
C LEU A 132 -1.58 23.47 3.82
N GLN A 133 -1.49 24.73 3.42
CA GLN A 133 -1.97 25.17 2.10
C GLN A 133 -1.24 24.43 0.97
N GLY A 134 0.09 24.31 1.06
CA GLY A 134 0.89 23.54 0.11
C GLY A 134 0.48 22.07 0.04
N LEU A 135 0.31 21.41 1.19
CA LEU A 135 -0.18 20.03 1.24
C LEU A 135 -1.58 19.89 0.64
N TYR A 136 -2.49 20.81 0.94
CA TYR A 136 -3.85 20.79 0.40
C TYR A 136 -3.88 20.92 -1.12
N ASN A 137 -3.04 21.79 -1.69
CA ASN A 137 -2.90 21.94 -3.14
C ASN A 137 -2.42 20.64 -3.82
N GLU A 138 -1.64 19.82 -3.11
CA GLU A 138 -1.14 18.54 -3.59
C GLU A 138 -1.93 17.33 -3.08
N ARG A 139 -3.13 17.51 -2.52
CA ARG A 139 -3.93 16.43 -1.89
C ARG A 139 -4.13 15.19 -2.74
N SER A 140 -4.23 15.33 -4.06
CA SER A 140 -4.37 14.23 -5.01
C SER A 140 -3.15 13.29 -5.09
N PHE A 141 -2.01 13.71 -4.53
CA PHE A 141 -0.77 12.94 -4.44
C PHE A 141 -0.60 12.22 -3.10
N TRP A 142 -1.37 12.49 -2.04
CA TRP A 142 -1.05 11.90 -0.74
C TRP A 142 -2.25 11.53 0.12
N VAL A 143 -3.41 12.12 -0.11
CA VAL A 143 -4.61 11.83 0.66
C VAL A 143 -5.21 10.49 0.22
N PRO A 144 -5.45 9.53 1.14
CA PRO A 144 -5.88 8.17 0.80
C PRO A 144 -7.09 8.08 -0.13
N VAL A 145 -8.14 8.90 0.07
CA VAL A 145 -9.36 8.85 -0.76
C VAL A 145 -9.11 9.17 -2.24
N TYR A 146 -8.13 10.03 -2.54
CA TYR A 146 -7.73 10.38 -3.92
C TYR A 146 -6.81 9.34 -4.57
N LEU A 147 -6.32 8.37 -3.78
CA LEU A 147 -5.41 7.32 -4.20
C LEU A 147 -6.11 5.97 -4.41
N LYS A 148 -7.42 5.90 -4.13
CA LYS A 148 -8.27 4.73 -4.40
C LYS A 148 -8.26 4.40 -5.90
N GLY A 149 -8.41 3.12 -6.22
CA GLY A 149 -8.46 2.63 -7.61
C GLY A 149 -7.10 2.36 -8.27
N VAL A 150 -5.99 2.56 -7.54
CA VAL A 150 -4.64 2.22 -8.02
C VAL A 150 -4.04 1.15 -7.12
N PHE A 151 -3.39 0.16 -7.73
CA PHE A 151 -2.73 -0.92 -7.02
C PHE A 151 -1.39 -0.46 -6.42
N TRP A 152 -1.30 -0.49 -5.09
CA TRP A 152 -0.15 -0.05 -4.32
C TRP A 152 0.59 -1.18 -3.61
N ALA A 153 0.21 -2.45 -3.83
CA ALA A 153 0.86 -3.63 -3.24
C ALA A 153 1.03 -3.57 -1.71
N SER A 154 0.06 -2.96 -1.01
CA SER A 154 0.09 -2.69 0.45
C SER A 154 1.19 -1.70 0.90
N MET A 155 1.86 -0.98 0.00
CA MET A 155 2.80 0.10 0.33
C MET A 155 2.11 1.38 0.84
N SER A 156 0.78 1.36 1.02
CA SER A 156 0.00 2.46 1.56
C SER A 156 0.00 2.55 3.09
N THR A 157 0.47 1.52 3.81
CA THR A 157 0.58 1.54 5.27
C THR A 157 1.88 2.21 5.73
N THR A 158 1.77 3.01 6.78
CA THR A 158 2.89 3.71 7.45
C THR A 158 4.03 2.77 7.86
N GLN A 159 3.72 1.51 8.17
CA GLN A 159 4.71 0.47 8.54
C GLN A 159 5.76 0.15 7.45
N ARG A 160 5.52 0.48 6.16
CA ARG A 160 6.44 0.06 5.09
C ARG A 160 7.44 1.13 4.64
N SER A 161 7.20 2.40 4.88
CA SER A 161 8.22 3.43 4.69
C SER A 161 9.33 3.33 5.73
N GLU A 162 9.00 2.90 6.95
CA GLU A 162 9.99 2.48 7.97
C GLU A 162 10.86 1.33 7.45
N SER A 163 10.30 0.48 6.58
CA SER A 163 10.99 -0.68 6.04
C SER A 163 12.15 -0.34 5.09
N MET A 164 12.28 0.89 4.56
CA MET A 164 13.46 1.27 3.78
C MET A 164 14.68 1.48 4.67
N ASN A 165 14.51 2.15 5.82
CA ASN A 165 15.56 2.19 6.84
C ASN A 165 15.81 0.77 7.36
N ALA A 166 14.76 -0.01 7.64
CA ALA A 166 14.89 -1.42 8.03
C ALA A 166 15.45 -2.34 6.93
N PHE A 167 15.53 -1.88 5.68
CA PHE A 167 16.06 -2.69 4.58
C PHE A 167 17.57 -2.84 4.71
N PHE A 168 18.24 -1.73 4.99
CA PHE A 168 19.69 -1.65 5.21
C PHE A 168 20.07 -1.56 6.69
N ASP A 169 19.10 -1.61 7.60
CA ASP A 169 19.34 -1.59 9.04
C ASP A 169 20.20 -2.78 9.46
N GLY A 170 21.28 -2.49 10.19
CA GLY A 170 22.34 -3.44 10.53
C GLY A 170 23.38 -3.70 9.44
N PHE A 171 23.23 -3.14 8.23
CA PHE A 171 24.19 -3.27 7.11
C PHE A 171 24.89 -1.95 6.78
N VAL A 172 24.13 -0.85 6.68
CA VAL A 172 24.65 0.46 6.27
C VAL A 172 24.23 1.52 7.28
N HIS A 173 25.17 2.35 7.71
CA HIS A 173 24.93 3.52 8.56
C HIS A 173 25.71 4.73 8.05
N SER A 174 25.49 5.91 8.65
CA SER A 174 26.11 7.18 8.21
C SER A 174 27.64 7.19 8.23
N GLY A 175 28.27 6.23 8.91
CA GLY A 175 29.73 6.07 9.01
C GLY A 175 30.31 4.98 8.11
N THR A 176 29.49 4.25 7.35
CA THR A 176 29.98 3.18 6.46
C THR A 176 30.77 3.79 5.30
N MET A 177 32.00 3.30 5.07
CA MET A 177 32.81 3.78 3.94
C MET A 177 32.26 3.29 2.60
N LEU A 178 32.51 4.02 1.51
CA LEU A 178 31.99 3.64 0.18
C LEU A 178 32.45 2.24 -0.27
N LYS A 179 33.66 1.82 0.11
CA LYS A 179 34.15 0.45 -0.18
C LYS A 179 33.33 -0.61 0.56
N GLU A 180 33.09 -0.38 1.85
CA GLU A 180 32.29 -1.27 2.70
C GLU A 180 30.82 -1.28 2.28
N PHE A 181 30.33 -0.15 1.76
CA PHE A 181 28.96 -0.02 1.29
C PHE A 181 28.61 -1.05 0.22
N VAL A 182 29.51 -1.34 -0.72
CA VAL A 182 29.27 -2.34 -1.78
C VAL A 182 29.09 -3.73 -1.17
N ASP A 183 30.01 -4.14 -0.29
CA ASP A 183 29.95 -5.44 0.38
C ASP A 183 28.69 -5.58 1.25
N GLN A 184 28.31 -4.51 1.97
CA GLN A 184 27.13 -4.49 2.83
C GLN A 184 25.82 -4.47 2.04
N PHE A 185 25.80 -3.77 0.91
CA PHE A 185 24.68 -3.77 -0.02
C PHE A 185 24.42 -5.17 -0.57
N ASP A 186 25.50 -5.87 -0.95
CA ASP A 186 25.48 -7.25 -1.44
C ASP A 186 24.99 -8.24 -0.37
N ASN A 187 25.46 -8.10 0.87
CA ASN A 187 24.97 -8.88 2.00
C ASN A 187 23.49 -8.63 2.31
N ALA A 188 23.05 -7.36 2.26
CA ALA A 188 21.66 -7.00 2.47
C ALA A 188 20.76 -7.64 1.39
N LEU A 189 21.20 -7.63 0.12
CA LEU A 189 20.47 -8.26 -0.97
C LEU A 189 20.37 -9.78 -0.78
N ARG A 190 21.48 -10.45 -0.44
CA ARG A 190 21.52 -11.89 -0.18
C ARG A 190 20.53 -12.31 0.90
N LYS A 191 20.52 -11.61 2.04
CA LYS A 191 19.57 -11.88 3.13
C LYS A 191 18.11 -11.79 2.68
N LYS A 192 17.77 -10.87 1.76
CA LYS A 192 16.40 -10.78 1.23
C LYS A 192 16.05 -11.94 0.32
N VAL A 193 16.99 -12.38 -0.51
CA VAL A 193 16.82 -13.58 -1.35
C VAL A 193 16.62 -14.83 -0.48
N GLU A 194 17.40 -14.99 0.58
CA GLU A 194 17.24 -16.09 1.56
C GLU A 194 15.87 -16.07 2.24
N LEU A 195 15.39 -14.88 2.65
CA LEU A 195 14.06 -14.71 3.25
C LEU A 195 12.93 -15.04 2.27
N GLU A 196 13.07 -14.66 1.01
CA GLU A 196 12.10 -15.01 -0.05
C GLU A 196 12.10 -16.52 -0.32
N THR A 197 13.29 -17.13 -0.46
CA THR A 197 13.46 -18.57 -0.66
C THR A 197 12.83 -19.38 0.47
N THR A 198 13.06 -18.94 1.70
CA THR A 198 12.45 -19.55 2.91
C THR A 198 10.92 -19.41 2.87
N ALA A 199 10.39 -18.26 2.45
CA ALA A 199 8.96 -18.03 2.34
C ALA A 199 8.31 -18.86 1.21
N ASP A 200 9.00 -19.07 0.10
CA ASP A 200 8.59 -19.95 -1.00
C ASP A 200 8.57 -21.41 -0.57
N PHE A 201 9.62 -21.87 0.11
CA PHE A 201 9.68 -23.21 0.68
C PHE A 201 8.51 -23.44 1.63
N ASN A 202 8.27 -22.51 2.57
CA ASN A 202 7.17 -22.62 3.52
C ASN A 202 5.80 -22.59 2.82
N SER A 203 5.60 -21.73 1.82
CA SER A 203 4.32 -21.65 1.09
C SER A 203 4.01 -22.89 0.26
N SER A 204 5.06 -23.58 -0.20
CA SER A 204 4.94 -24.81 -0.99
C SER A 204 4.75 -26.06 -0.12
N ASN A 205 5.41 -26.11 1.04
CA ASN A 205 5.46 -27.31 1.88
C ASN A 205 4.53 -27.27 3.10
N GLN A 206 4.05 -26.09 3.50
CA GLN A 206 3.16 -25.91 4.64
C GLN A 206 1.85 -25.29 4.19
N THR A 207 0.74 -25.93 4.55
CA THR A 207 -0.60 -25.38 4.33
C THR A 207 -1.13 -24.83 5.64
N ILE A 208 -1.43 -23.53 5.67
CA ILE A 208 -2.12 -22.91 6.81
C ILE A 208 -3.59 -23.32 6.75
N PRO A 209 -4.16 -23.94 7.80
CA PRO A 209 -5.57 -24.33 7.82
C PRO A 209 -6.52 -23.15 7.61
N CYS A 210 -7.66 -23.39 6.95
CA CYS A 210 -8.74 -22.42 6.93
C CYS A 210 -9.31 -22.26 8.35
N SER A 211 -9.68 -21.04 8.72
CA SER A 211 -10.33 -20.76 9.99
C SER A 211 -11.83 -21.05 9.98
N SER A 212 -12.42 -21.22 8.81
CA SER A 212 -13.84 -21.46 8.64
C SER A 212 -14.12 -22.46 7.49
N ALA A 213 -15.38 -22.87 7.37
CA ALA A 213 -15.86 -23.65 6.21
C ALA A 213 -16.15 -22.76 4.97
N PHE A 214 -15.77 -21.49 4.99
CA PHE A 214 -16.04 -20.55 3.92
C PHE A 214 -15.26 -20.91 2.64
N ARG A 215 -15.97 -21.27 1.58
CA ARG A 215 -15.35 -21.82 0.37
C ARG A 215 -14.43 -20.83 -0.37
N ILE A 216 -14.73 -19.54 -0.31
CA ILE A 216 -13.85 -18.48 -0.85
C ILE A 216 -12.51 -18.46 -0.09
N GLU A 217 -12.51 -18.67 1.23
CA GLU A 217 -11.26 -18.81 2.00
C GLU A 217 -10.42 -19.98 1.46
N LYS A 218 -11.06 -21.13 1.23
CA LYS A 218 -10.40 -22.32 0.68
C LYS A 218 -9.82 -22.08 -0.72
N GLN A 219 -10.52 -21.31 -1.56
CA GLN A 219 -10.04 -20.92 -2.88
C GLN A 219 -8.73 -20.14 -2.81
N PHE A 220 -8.61 -19.18 -1.88
CA PHE A 220 -7.36 -18.43 -1.73
C PHE A 220 -6.24 -19.26 -1.08
N GLN A 221 -6.56 -20.17 -0.15
CA GLN A 221 -5.58 -21.08 0.49
C GLN A 221 -4.81 -21.92 -0.53
N SER A 222 -5.49 -22.42 -1.57
CA SER A 222 -4.87 -23.30 -2.55
C SER A 222 -3.86 -22.59 -3.45
N VAL A 223 -4.08 -21.30 -3.73
CA VAL A 223 -3.30 -20.56 -4.75
C VAL A 223 -2.39 -19.47 -4.20
N TYR A 224 -2.71 -18.83 -3.08
CA TYR A 224 -1.90 -17.73 -2.54
C TYR A 224 -0.72 -18.22 -1.71
N THR A 225 0.33 -17.40 -1.64
CA THR A 225 1.41 -17.56 -0.66
C THR A 225 0.86 -17.55 0.75
N ASN A 226 1.54 -18.21 1.69
CA ASN A 226 1.11 -18.30 3.08
C ASN A 226 0.95 -16.91 3.72
N ALA A 227 1.84 -15.96 3.38
CA ALA A 227 1.75 -14.59 3.86
C ALA A 227 0.48 -13.89 3.36
N LYS A 228 0.14 -14.05 2.07
CA LYS A 228 -1.04 -13.41 1.46
C LYS A 228 -2.34 -14.07 1.87
N PHE A 229 -2.34 -15.39 2.03
CA PHE A 229 -3.47 -16.11 2.58
C PHE A 229 -3.80 -15.66 4.02
N LYS A 230 -2.81 -15.41 4.88
CA LYS A 230 -3.07 -14.81 6.21
C LYS A 230 -3.74 -13.44 6.13
N GLU A 231 -3.46 -12.62 5.11
CA GLU A 231 -4.19 -11.37 4.90
C GLU A 231 -5.66 -11.62 4.57
N VAL A 232 -5.94 -12.60 3.70
CA VAL A 232 -7.31 -13.04 3.38
C VAL A 232 -8.01 -13.54 4.64
N GLN A 233 -7.37 -14.36 5.47
CA GLN A 233 -7.96 -14.86 6.72
C GLN A 233 -8.35 -13.72 7.66
N ARG A 234 -7.52 -12.68 7.79
CA ARG A 234 -7.89 -11.49 8.59
C ARG A 234 -9.16 -10.82 8.07
N GLU A 235 -9.34 -10.73 6.75
CA GLU A 235 -10.57 -10.20 6.17
C GLU A 235 -11.76 -11.14 6.38
N VAL A 236 -11.57 -12.47 6.30
CA VAL A 236 -12.62 -13.45 6.62
C VAL A 236 -13.06 -13.35 8.09
N TRP A 237 -12.11 -13.30 9.03
CA TRP A 237 -12.40 -13.10 10.46
C TRP A 237 -13.10 -11.76 10.72
N GLY A 238 -12.65 -10.71 10.04
CA GLY A 238 -13.23 -9.37 10.15
C GLY A 238 -14.70 -9.29 9.76
N MET A 239 -15.23 -10.26 9.01
CA MET A 239 -16.65 -10.31 8.66
C MET A 239 -17.58 -10.39 9.88
N ILE A 240 -17.09 -10.93 11.02
CA ILE A 240 -17.87 -11.02 12.27
C ILE A 240 -18.23 -9.64 12.83
N LEU A 241 -17.39 -8.63 12.55
CA LEU A 241 -17.57 -7.25 12.97
C LEU A 241 -18.36 -6.42 11.95
N CYS A 242 -18.89 -7.06 10.90
CA CYS A 242 -19.64 -6.41 9.85
C CYS A 242 -21.14 -6.73 9.95
N ASN A 243 -21.97 -5.69 9.93
CA ASN A 243 -23.41 -5.80 9.72
C ASN A 243 -23.77 -5.34 8.31
N CYS A 244 -24.38 -6.22 7.51
CA CYS A 244 -24.66 -5.98 6.10
C CYS A 244 -26.16 -5.94 5.82
N ILE A 245 -26.61 -4.88 5.14
CA ILE A 245 -28.03 -4.60 4.83
C ILE A 245 -28.16 -4.34 3.34
N LEU A 246 -29.09 -5.05 2.68
CA LEU A 246 -29.46 -4.77 1.29
C LEU A 246 -30.31 -3.49 1.24
N ILE A 247 -29.87 -2.50 0.46
CA ILE A 247 -30.52 -1.19 0.36
C ILE A 247 -31.40 -1.10 -0.89
N SER A 248 -30.86 -1.53 -2.03
CA SER A 248 -31.59 -1.50 -3.29
C SER A 248 -31.16 -2.63 -4.21
N LYS A 249 -32.04 -2.96 -5.15
CA LYS A 249 -31.77 -3.88 -6.24
C LYS A 249 -32.32 -3.28 -7.53
N GLU A 250 -31.42 -2.93 -8.45
CA GLU A 250 -31.71 -2.31 -9.73
C GLU A 250 -31.18 -3.22 -10.84
N GLY A 251 -32.10 -3.99 -11.46
CA GLY A 251 -31.72 -5.01 -12.44
C GLY A 251 -30.80 -6.08 -11.84
N CYS A 252 -29.62 -6.26 -12.43
CA CYS A 252 -28.60 -7.20 -11.98
C CYS A 252 -27.74 -6.67 -10.81
N ILE A 253 -27.83 -5.37 -10.49
CA ILE A 253 -27.01 -4.73 -9.46
C ILE A 253 -27.77 -4.64 -8.14
N SER A 254 -27.21 -5.24 -7.11
CA SER A 254 -27.63 -5.09 -5.72
C SER A 254 -26.67 -4.14 -5.00
N THR A 255 -27.21 -3.18 -4.24
CA THR A 255 -26.43 -2.25 -3.42
C THR A 255 -26.62 -2.56 -1.94
N TYR A 256 -25.52 -2.72 -1.22
CA TYR A 256 -25.49 -3.04 0.20
C TYR A 256 -24.81 -1.94 0.99
N ASP A 257 -25.36 -1.66 2.17
CA ASP A 257 -24.66 -0.96 3.24
C ASP A 257 -24.00 -1.98 4.16
N VAL A 258 -22.71 -1.81 4.40
CA VAL A 258 -21.96 -2.63 5.36
C VAL A 258 -21.40 -1.72 6.44
N LEU A 259 -21.93 -1.85 7.66
CA LEU A 259 -21.39 -1.23 8.86
C LEU A 259 -20.29 -2.13 9.41
N ASP A 260 -19.09 -1.59 9.60
CA ASP A 260 -17.90 -2.31 10.08
C ASP A 260 -17.43 -1.67 11.38
N GLU A 261 -17.36 -2.47 12.45
CA GLU A 261 -16.82 -2.05 13.74
C GLU A 261 -15.30 -2.19 13.76
N ILE A 262 -14.61 -1.07 13.89
CA ILE A 262 -13.15 -0.98 13.88
C ILE A 262 -12.69 -0.46 15.23
N THR A 263 -11.85 -1.24 15.90
CA THR A 263 -11.14 -0.81 17.11
C THR A 263 -9.94 0.04 16.72
N THR A 264 -9.84 1.24 17.28
CA THR A 264 -8.69 2.14 17.13
C THR A 264 -7.58 1.82 18.13
N ASP A 265 -6.40 2.43 17.96
CA ASP A 265 -5.22 2.15 18.80
C ASP A 265 -5.42 2.49 20.30
N ASP A 266 -6.44 3.29 20.62
CA ASP A 266 -6.87 3.67 21.98
C ASP A 266 -8.05 2.83 22.51
N ASP A 267 -8.25 1.63 21.94
CA ASP A 267 -9.32 0.68 22.27
C ASP A 267 -10.75 1.24 22.08
N HIS A 268 -10.89 2.35 21.36
CA HIS A 268 -12.21 2.89 21.03
C HIS A 268 -12.81 2.13 19.85
N VAL A 269 -14.11 1.81 19.93
CA VAL A 269 -14.82 1.16 18.83
C VAL A 269 -15.52 2.22 18.00
N LYS A 270 -15.26 2.20 16.70
CA LYS A 270 -15.91 3.07 15.73
C LYS A 270 -16.61 2.25 14.67
N SER A 271 -17.86 2.59 14.38
CA SER A 271 -18.60 2.02 13.26
C SER A 271 -18.39 2.87 12.00
N ILE A 272 -17.87 2.27 10.93
CA ILE A 272 -17.71 2.90 9.63
C ILE A 272 -18.64 2.24 8.63
N LYS A 273 -19.36 3.07 7.87
CA LYS A 273 -20.24 2.61 6.80
C LYS A 273 -19.47 2.52 5.48
N TYR A 274 -19.57 1.37 4.82
CA TYR A 274 -19.11 1.12 3.47
C TYR A 274 -20.28 0.77 2.56
N ILE A 275 -20.15 1.07 1.27
CA ILE A 275 -21.14 0.72 0.26
C ILE A 275 -20.51 -0.36 -0.62
N VAL A 276 -21.25 -1.44 -0.83
CA VAL A 276 -20.84 -2.55 -1.69
C VAL A 276 -21.86 -2.73 -2.80
N TYR A 277 -21.38 -2.65 -4.03
CA TYR A 277 -22.15 -2.94 -5.23
C TYR A 277 -21.85 -4.37 -5.66
N PHE A 278 -22.90 -5.14 -5.94
CA PHE A 278 -22.80 -6.53 -6.39
C PHE A 278 -23.59 -6.74 -7.67
N ASN A 279 -22.91 -7.13 -8.73
CA ASN A 279 -23.52 -7.60 -9.97
C ASN A 279 -23.75 -9.11 -9.90
N ASN A 280 -25.01 -9.53 -9.91
CA ASN A 280 -25.41 -10.93 -9.79
C ASN A 280 -25.09 -11.77 -11.05
N GLU A 281 -25.01 -11.16 -12.23
CA GLU A 281 -24.75 -11.88 -13.48
C GLU A 281 -23.27 -12.16 -13.68
N GLU A 282 -22.42 -11.15 -13.42
CA GLU A 282 -20.98 -11.24 -13.62
C GLU A 282 -20.21 -11.70 -12.38
N VAL A 283 -20.90 -11.84 -11.25
CA VAL A 283 -20.31 -12.05 -9.92
C VAL A 283 -19.21 -11.02 -9.66
N ASP A 284 -19.55 -9.75 -9.92
CA ASP A 284 -18.67 -8.59 -9.70
C ASP A 284 -19.06 -7.88 -8.41
N VAL A 285 -18.07 -7.64 -7.56
CA VAL A 285 -18.19 -6.99 -6.26
C VAL A 285 -17.26 -5.78 -6.23
N LYS A 286 -17.83 -4.61 -5.93
CA LYS A 286 -17.07 -3.36 -5.78
C LYS A 286 -17.41 -2.74 -4.43
N CYS A 287 -16.40 -2.49 -3.61
CA CYS A 287 -16.57 -1.87 -2.29
C CYS A 287 -15.92 -0.49 -2.24
N THR A 288 -16.57 0.48 -1.61
CA THR A 288 -16.02 1.84 -1.43
C THR A 288 -14.75 1.88 -0.59
N CYS A 289 -14.41 0.83 0.19
CA CYS A 289 -13.13 0.73 0.88
C CYS A 289 -11.93 0.60 -0.09
N ALA A 290 -12.17 0.14 -1.32
CA ALA A 290 -11.18 -0.08 -2.38
C ALA A 290 -9.98 -0.97 -2.01
N LEU A 291 -10.12 -1.87 -1.02
CA LEU A 291 -9.02 -2.71 -0.54
C LEU A 291 -8.48 -3.62 -1.65
N PHE A 292 -9.35 -4.17 -2.49
CA PHE A 292 -8.96 -5.04 -3.59
C PHE A 292 -8.18 -4.27 -4.64
N GLU A 293 -8.64 -3.10 -5.04
CA GLU A 293 -7.97 -2.24 -6.01
C GLU A 293 -6.59 -1.80 -5.51
N MET A 294 -6.47 -1.50 -4.21
CA MET A 294 -5.22 -1.01 -3.61
C MET A 294 -4.22 -2.12 -3.22
N ARG A 295 -4.70 -3.28 -2.79
CA ARG A 295 -3.87 -4.36 -2.21
C ARG A 295 -4.03 -5.71 -2.90
N GLY A 296 -5.06 -5.89 -3.70
CA GLY A 296 -5.36 -7.18 -4.35
C GLY A 296 -5.90 -8.24 -3.41
N ILE A 297 -6.42 -7.83 -2.27
CA ILE A 297 -7.07 -8.69 -1.27
C ILE A 297 -8.51 -8.23 -1.16
N VAL A 298 -9.45 -9.17 -1.29
CA VAL A 298 -10.89 -8.89 -1.18
C VAL A 298 -11.20 -8.53 0.27
N CYS A 299 -11.88 -7.40 0.50
CA CYS A 299 -12.19 -6.95 1.86
C CYS A 299 -13.31 -7.76 2.48
N ARG A 300 -13.35 -7.73 3.82
CA ARG A 300 -14.44 -8.28 4.63
C ARG A 300 -15.84 -7.83 4.19
N HIS A 301 -16.00 -6.59 3.73
CA HIS A 301 -17.31 -6.08 3.26
C HIS A 301 -17.78 -6.81 2.00
N ALA A 302 -16.88 -6.97 1.03
CA ALA A 302 -17.14 -7.70 -0.21
C ALA A 302 -17.39 -9.19 0.06
N LEU A 303 -16.60 -9.80 0.97
CA LEU A 303 -16.77 -11.19 1.36
C LEU A 303 -18.12 -11.43 2.08
N ASN A 304 -18.56 -10.50 2.93
CA ASN A 304 -19.87 -10.56 3.60
C ASN A 304 -21.02 -10.51 2.59
N VAL A 305 -20.96 -9.59 1.60
CA VAL A 305 -21.93 -9.57 0.50
C VAL A 305 -21.90 -10.84 -0.35
N CYS A 306 -20.72 -11.40 -0.63
CA CYS A 306 -20.61 -12.70 -1.31
C CYS A 306 -21.30 -13.82 -0.53
N GLN A 307 -21.13 -13.84 0.81
CA GLN A 307 -21.77 -14.82 1.67
C GLN A 307 -23.30 -14.68 1.64
N MET A 308 -23.83 -13.45 1.72
CA MET A 308 -25.27 -13.20 1.62
C MET A 308 -25.87 -13.67 0.29
N ASN A 309 -25.11 -13.52 -0.80
CA ASN A 309 -25.51 -13.98 -2.13
C ASN A 309 -25.15 -15.44 -2.43
N LYS A 310 -24.72 -16.21 -1.41
CA LYS A 310 -24.37 -17.64 -1.51
C LYS A 310 -23.29 -17.93 -2.56
N ILE A 311 -22.37 -16.99 -2.76
CA ILE A 311 -21.22 -17.17 -3.64
C ILE A 311 -20.19 -18.07 -2.97
N HIS A 312 -19.80 -19.12 -3.66
CA HIS A 312 -18.88 -20.14 -3.15
C HIS A 312 -17.46 -20.04 -3.72
N ALA A 313 -17.30 -19.37 -4.86
CA ALA A 313 -16.01 -19.10 -5.48
C ALA A 313 -16.08 -17.75 -6.20
N LEU A 314 -15.02 -16.97 -6.08
CA LEU A 314 -14.89 -15.71 -6.81
C LEU A 314 -14.31 -15.96 -8.21
N PRO A 315 -14.70 -15.17 -9.22
CA PRO A 315 -14.08 -15.21 -10.54
C PRO A 315 -12.57 -14.95 -10.48
N GLU A 316 -11.83 -15.44 -11.48
CA GLU A 316 -10.36 -15.35 -11.55
C GLU A 316 -9.82 -13.93 -11.44
N LYS A 317 -10.59 -12.91 -11.86
CA LYS A 317 -10.21 -11.49 -11.71
C LYS A 317 -9.90 -11.08 -10.27
N TYR A 318 -10.44 -11.78 -9.27
CA TYR A 318 -10.16 -11.56 -7.83
C TYR A 318 -8.97 -12.36 -7.30
N VAL A 319 -8.44 -13.32 -8.07
CA VAL A 319 -7.29 -14.14 -7.73
C VAL A 319 -6.07 -13.57 -8.43
N LEU A 320 -5.36 -12.66 -7.77
CA LEU A 320 -4.23 -11.98 -8.41
C LEU A 320 -3.02 -12.90 -8.56
N ASP A 321 -2.54 -13.05 -9.79
CA ASP A 321 -1.28 -13.72 -10.13
C ASP A 321 -0.08 -13.18 -9.34
N ARG A 322 -0.12 -11.92 -8.91
CA ARG A 322 0.94 -11.35 -8.08
C ARG A 322 1.11 -12.06 -6.74
N TRP A 323 0.04 -12.59 -6.14
CA TRP A 323 0.04 -13.21 -4.81
C TRP A 323 0.10 -14.72 -4.83
N ARG A 324 0.04 -15.30 -6.03
CA ARG A 324 0.06 -16.74 -6.25
C ARG A 324 1.42 -17.36 -5.95
N LYS A 325 1.40 -18.55 -5.35
CA LYS A 325 2.59 -19.39 -5.07
C LYS A 325 2.86 -20.43 -6.15
N ASP A 326 1.85 -20.73 -6.97
CA ASP A 326 1.89 -21.75 -8.02
C ASP A 326 2.40 -21.21 -9.38
N LEU A 327 2.86 -19.96 -9.42
CA LEU A 327 3.43 -19.33 -10.60
C LEU A 327 4.95 -19.23 -10.51
N LYS A 328 5.65 -19.77 -11.51
CA LYS A 328 7.09 -19.57 -11.67
C LYS A 328 7.38 -18.11 -12.06
N ARG A 329 8.22 -17.44 -11.27
CA ARG A 329 8.58 -16.03 -11.50
C ARG A 329 9.78 -15.97 -12.45
N ARG A 330 9.70 -15.14 -13.50
CA ARG A 330 10.76 -15.11 -14.52
C ARG A 330 12.12 -14.65 -13.99
N TYR A 331 12.14 -13.79 -12.97
CA TYR A 331 13.39 -13.31 -12.39
C TYR A 331 14.18 -14.40 -11.66
N THR A 332 13.53 -15.49 -11.23
CA THR A 332 14.24 -16.64 -10.64
C THR A 332 15.01 -17.45 -11.69
N MET A 333 14.90 -17.09 -12.97
CA MET A 333 15.68 -17.71 -14.07
C MET A 333 16.90 -16.87 -14.44
N VAL A 334 17.05 -15.68 -13.87
CA VAL A 334 18.21 -14.81 -14.09
C VAL A 334 19.30 -15.26 -13.13
N LYS A 335 20.44 -15.71 -13.67
CA LYS A 335 21.60 -16.08 -12.86
C LYS A 335 22.13 -14.85 -12.11
N SER A 336 22.23 -14.96 -10.80
CA SER A 336 22.82 -13.99 -9.90
C SER A 336 24.20 -14.43 -9.42
N SER A 337 25.04 -13.48 -8.98
CA SER A 337 26.37 -13.77 -8.42
C SER A 337 26.33 -14.62 -7.14
N TYR A 338 25.16 -14.79 -6.53
CA TYR A 338 24.94 -15.61 -5.35
C TYR A 338 24.34 -16.99 -5.64
N ASP A 339 24.03 -17.32 -6.90
CA ASP A 339 23.41 -18.61 -7.25
C ASP A 339 24.44 -19.76 -7.33
N ASP A 340 25.73 -19.44 -7.44
CA ASP A 340 26.84 -20.39 -7.57
C ASP A 340 27.59 -20.65 -6.24
N LEU A 341 27.02 -20.23 -5.10
CA LEU A 341 27.51 -20.46 -3.72
C LEU A 341 26.53 -21.35 -2.95
#